data_AF-N1S4U7-F1
#
_entry.id   AF-N1S4U7-F1
#
_cell.length_a   1.000
_cell.length_b   1.000
_cell.length_c   1.000
_cell.angle_alpha   90.00
_cell.angle_beta   90.00
_cell.angle_gamma   90.00
#
_symmetry.space_group_name_H-M   'P 1'
#
loop_
_entity.id
_entity.type
_entity.pdbx_description
1 polymer ?
#
loop_
_entity_poly.entity_id
_entity_poly.type
_entity_poly.pdbx_seq_one_letter_code
_entity_poly.pdbx_strand_id
1 'polypeptide(L)' 'MSRLRGVVFVIDSTDREALQEAKLELVGLLKEEMLEQQPFLVLANKQDDPVREAS' A
#
# COMPACT_ATOMS: atom_id res chain seq x y z
N MET A 1 5.37 -17.89 -19.92
CA MET A 1 5.09 -16.52 -19.43
C MET A 1 4.89 -16.61 -17.92
N SER A 2 5.61 -15.80 -17.14
CA SER A 2 5.41 -15.73 -15.70
C SER A 2 4.13 -14.94 -15.41
N ARG A 3 3.16 -15.55 -14.72
CA ARG A 3 1.97 -14.86 -14.23
C ARG A 3 2.30 -14.22 -12.88
N LEU A 4 1.96 -12.96 -12.68
CA LEU A 4 1.94 -12.35 -11.34
C LEU A 4 1.03 -13.19 -10.43
N ARG A 5 1.49 -13.45 -9.20
CA ARG A 5 0.77 -14.30 -8.22
C ARG A 5 0.22 -13.53 -7.03
N GLY A 6 0.44 -12.23 -6.98
CA GLY A 6 0.07 -11.36 -5.86
C GLY A 6 0.84 -10.05 -5.88
N VAL A 7 0.36 -9.11 -5.07
CA VAL A 7 0.95 -7.79 -4.87
C VAL A 7 1.19 -7.58 -3.38
N VAL A 8 2.37 -7.09 -3.02
CA VAL A 8 2.65 -6.58 -1.68
C VAL A 8 2.69 -5.06 -1.77
N PHE A 9 1.73 -4.40 -1.13
CA PHE A 9 1.60 -2.95 -1.13
C PHE A 9 2.02 -2.42 0.24
N VAL A 10 3.20 -1.81 0.32
CA VAL A 10 3.77 -1.33 1.58
C VAL A 10 3.47 0.16 1.75
N ILE A 11 2.85 0.54 2.86
CA ILE A 11 2.64 1.94 3.23
C ILE A 11 3.59 2.32 4.37
N ASP A 12 4.08 3.55 4.34
CA ASP A 12 4.71 4.16 5.51
C ASP A 12 3.59 4.59 6.48
N SER A 13 3.48 3.92 7.63
CA SER A 13 2.41 4.21 8.59
C SER A 13 2.59 5.51 9.36
N THR A 14 3.75 6.16 9.23
CA THR A 14 4.08 7.43 9.89
C THR A 14 3.68 8.64 9.05
N ASP A 15 3.59 8.48 7.73
CA ASP A 15 3.30 9.56 6.79
C ASP A 15 1.79 9.65 6.54
N ARG A 16 1.12 10.45 7.39
CA ARG A 16 -0.33 10.68 7.29
C ARG A 16 -0.71 11.53 6.08
N GLU A 17 0.19 12.37 5.59
CA GLU A 17 -0.07 13.25 4.44
C GLU A 17 -0.11 12.42 3.15
N ALA A 18 0.83 11.49 2.99
CA ALA A 18 0.88 10.57 1.85
C ALA A 18 -0.22 9.50 1.86
N LEU A 19 -0.94 9.28 2.97
CA LEU A 19 -1.93 8.20 3.08
C LEU A 19 -3.10 8.36 2.09
N GLN A 20 -3.50 9.60 1.77
CA GLN A 20 -4.54 9.84 0.77
C GLN A 20 -4.07 9.47 -0.64
N GLU A 21 -2.82 9.80 -0.98
CA GLU A 21 -2.21 9.41 -2.25
C GLU A 21 -2.07 7.90 -2.35
N ALA A 22 -1.54 7.24 -1.31
CA ALA A 22 -1.41 5.79 -1.26
C ALA A 22 -2.76 5.06 -1.43
N LYS A 23 -3.86 5.62 -0.91
CA LYS A 23 -5.20 5.10 -1.13
C LYS A 23 -5.62 5.20 -2.60
N LEU A 24 -5.38 6.34 -3.25
CA LEU A 24 -5.74 6.54 -4.66
C LEU A 24 -4.97 5.58 -5.57
N GLU A 25 -3.67 5.41 -5.32
CA GLU A 25 -2.81 4.46 -6.04
C GLU A 25 -3.28 3.01 -5.85
N LEU A 26 -3.56 2.59 -4.60
CA LEU A 26 -4.09 1.26 -4.33
C LEU A 26 -5.42 1.01 -5.06
N VAL A 27 -6.32 2.00 -5.08
CA VAL A 27 -7.58 1.90 -5.84
C VAL A 27 -7.34 1.82 -7.35
N GLY A 28 -6.32 2.50 -7.87
CA GLY A 28 -5.88 2.36 -9.26
C GLY A 28 -5.42 0.94 -9.57
N LEU A 29 -4.52 0.39 -8.76
CA LEU A 29 -4.00 -0.98 -8.92
C LEU A 29 -5.10 -2.04 -8.83
N LEU A 30 -6.09 -1.87 -7.96
CA LEU A 30 -7.23 -2.78 -7.86
C LEU A 30 -8.14 -2.80 -9.10
N LYS A 31 -8.03 -1.79 -9.98
CA LYS A 31 -8.79 -1.71 -11.24
C LYS A 31 -8.01 -2.24 -12.45
N GLU A 32 -6.73 -2.56 -12.29
CA GLU A 32 -5.90 -3.09 -13.37
C GLU A 32 -6.34 -4.52 -13.73
N GLU A 33 -6.69 -4.76 -15.00
CA GLU A 33 -7.18 -6.06 -15.48
C GLU A 33 -6.17 -7.20 -15.22
N MET A 34 -4.87 -6.89 -15.26
CA MET A 34 -3.82 -7.87 -14.96
C MET A 34 -3.80 -8.34 -13.50
N LEU A 35 -4.42 -7.58 -12.59
CA LEU A 35 -4.41 -7.79 -11.14
C LEU A 35 -5.77 -8.24 -10.58
N GLU A 36 -6.84 -8.29 -11.38
CA GLU A 36 -8.23 -8.55 -10.95
C GLU A 36 -8.41 -9.81 -10.09
N GLN A 37 -7.55 -10.82 -10.27
CA GLN A 37 -7.60 -12.10 -9.56
C GLN A 37 -6.37 -12.34 -8.67
N GLN A 38 -5.54 -11.32 -8.46
CA GLN A 38 -4.33 -11.44 -7.65
C GLN A 38 -4.58 -10.97 -6.22
N PRO A 39 -4.10 -11.70 -5.20
CA PRO A 39 -4.22 -11.26 -3.82
C PRO A 39 -3.33 -10.04 -3.55
N PHE A 40 -3.83 -9.13 -2.72
CA PHE A 40 -3.07 -7.99 -2.22
C PHE A 40 -2.78 -8.18 -0.73
N LEU A 41 -1.51 -8.09 -0.35
CA LEU A 41 -1.08 -7.95 1.03
C LEU A 41 -0.68 -6.50 1.26
N VAL A 42 -1.45 -5.76 2.07
CA VAL A 42 -1.11 -4.39 2.46
C VAL A 42 -0.34 -4.43 3.78
N LEU A 43 0.87 -3.87 3.80
CA LEU A 43 1.71 -3.80 4.98
C LEU A 43 1.82 -2.36 5.47
N ALA A 44 1.32 -2.10 6.68
CA ALA A 44 1.56 -0.85 7.39
C ALA A 44 2.95 -0.91 8.04
N ASN A 45 3.95 -0.39 7.34
CA ASN A 45 5.36 -0.45 7.75
C ASN A 45 5.73 0.72 8.67
N LYS A 46 6.85 0.59 9.40
CA LYS A 46 7.36 1.57 10.37
C LYS A 46 6.51 1.77 11.65
N GLN A 47 5.87 0.70 12.13
CA GLN A 47 5.12 0.75 13.41
C GLN A 47 6.01 0.98 14.64
N ASP A 48 7.32 0.80 14.48
CA ASP A 48 8.34 1.05 15.48
C ASP A 48 8.68 2.54 15.66
N ASP A 49 8.30 3.40 14.71
CA ASP A 49 8.56 4.83 14.82
C ASP A 49 7.65 5.40 15.93
N PRO A 50 8.22 5.88 17.05
CA PRO A 50 7.42 6.52 18.08
C PRO A 50 6.70 7.68 17.41
N VAL A 51 5.36 7.65 17.43
CA VAL A 51 4.46 8.72 16.94
C VAL A 51 5.21 10.04 17.03
N ARG A 52 5.53 10.69 15.90
CA ARG A 52 6.09 12.04 15.90
C ARG A 52 5.11 12.89 16.71
N GLU A 53 5.40 13.06 18.00
CA GLU A 53 4.65 13.98 18.84
C GLU A 53 4.80 15.31 18.14
N ALA A 54 3.67 15.83 17.66
CA ALA A 54 3.61 17.01 16.83
C ALA A 54 4.46 18.10 17.49
N SER A 55 5.57 18.44 16.83
CA SER A 55 6.31 19.67 17.11
C SER A 55 5.55 20.85 16.53
#